data_AF-A0AAE3XS42-F1
#
_entry.id   AF-A0AAE3XS42-F1
#
_cell.length_a   1.000
_cell.length_b   1.000
_cell.length_c   1.000
_cell.angle_alpha   90.00
_cell.angle_beta   90.00
_cell.angle_gamma   90.00
#
_symmetry.space_group_name_H-M   'P 1'
#
loop_
_entity.id
_entity.type
_entity.pdbx_description
1 polymer ?
#
loop_
_entity_poly.entity_id
_entity_poly.type
_entity_poly.pdbx_seq_one_letter_code
_entity_poly.pdbx_strand_id
1 'polypeptide(L)' 'MSQEKKFKTRKEIAHEIGVSPKTLYRYLKKLELNFPQGRLNPKQVIQIYEALGVV' A
#
# COMPACT_ATOMS: atom_id res chain seq x y z
N MET A 1 -7.89 14.45 -8.66
CA MET A 1 -6.85 14.21 -7.63
C MET A 1 -5.61 13.68 -8.31
N SER A 2 -4.53 14.47 -8.36
CA SER A 2 -3.26 14.08 -8.96
C SER A 2 -2.53 13.10 -8.04
N GLN A 3 -2.74 11.80 -8.18
CA GLN A 3 -1.85 10.84 -7.52
C GLN A 3 -0.53 10.83 -8.29
N GLU A 4 0.42 11.65 -7.83
CA GLU A 4 1.80 11.60 -8.29
C GLU A 4 2.31 10.16 -8.16
N LYS A 5 2.94 9.67 -9.23
CA LYS A 5 3.62 8.37 -9.33
C LYS A 5 4.85 8.35 -8.41
N LYS A 6 4.65 8.48 -7.10
CA LYS A 6 5.71 8.49 -6.10
C LYS A 6 5.85 7.09 -5.51
N PHE A 7 7.11 6.69 -5.35
CA PHE A 7 7.44 5.48 -4.62
C PHE A 7 7.05 5.70 -3.16
N LYS A 8 6.32 4.75 -2.58
CA LYS A 8 5.91 4.82 -1.18
C LYS A 8 6.34 3.57 -0.44
N THR A 9 6.65 3.74 0.82
CA THR A 9 6.85 2.64 1.76
C THR A 9 5.52 2.18 2.31
N ARG A 10 5.47 0.94 2.81
CA ARG A 10 4.29 0.42 3.52
C ARG A 10 3.91 1.28 4.74
N LYS A 11 4.88 1.93 5.38
CA LYS A 11 4.63 2.82 6.52
C LYS A 11 3.86 4.08 6.08
N GLU A 12 4.29 4.71 5.00
CA GLU A 12 3.62 5.89 4.43
C GLU A 12 2.20 5.55 3.99
N ILE A 13 2.02 4.44 3.24
CA ILE A 13 0.69 3.99 2.83
C ILE A 13 -0.20 3.74 4.04
N ALA A 14 0.32 3.04 5.06
CA ALA A 14 -0.44 2.75 6.28
C ALA A 14 -0.85 4.04 7.01
N HIS A 15 0.05 5.01 7.12
CA HIS A 15 -0.22 6.30 7.74
C HIS A 15 -1.29 7.10 6.98
N GLU A 16 -1.23 7.12 5.65
CA GLU A 16 -2.21 7.82 4.82
C GLU A 16 -3.63 7.25 4.94
N ILE A 17 -3.75 5.93 5.01
CA ILE A 17 -5.05 5.26 5.18
C ILE A 17 -5.46 5.16 6.67
N GLY A 18 -4.67 5.70 7.60
CA GLY A 18 -4.99 5.73 9.03
C GLY A 18 -4.92 4.37 9.72
N VAL A 19 -4.15 3.40 9.20
CA VAL A 19 -3.98 2.08 9.82
C VAL A 19 -2.56 1.85 10.29
N SER A 20 -2.38 0.89 11.22
CA SER A 20 -1.04 0.49 11.60
C SER A 20 -0.31 -0.25 10.46
N PRO A 21 1.02 -0.13 10.32
CA PRO A 21 1.78 -0.91 9.34
C PRO A 21 1.59 -2.43 9.47
N LYS A 22 1.32 -2.92 10.69
CA LYS A 22 1.03 -4.32 10.99
C LYS A 22 -0.33 -4.74 10.44
N THR A 23 -1.33 -3.85 10.51
CA THR A 23 -2.65 -4.03 9.91
C THR A 23 -2.53 -4.11 8.40
N LEU A 24 -1.80 -3.18 7.79
CA LEU A 24 -1.52 -3.21 6.35
C LEU A 24 -0.84 -4.53 5.95
N TYR A 25 0.19 -4.96 6.67
CA TYR A 25 0.86 -6.25 6.40
C TYR A 25 -0.11 -7.45 6.45
N ARG A 26 -1.03 -7.49 7.41
CA ARG A 26 -2.06 -8.55 7.51
C ARG A 26 -3.02 -8.52 6.33
N TYR A 27 -3.45 -7.34 5.89
CA TYR A 27 -4.30 -7.21 4.71
C TYR A 27 -3.57 -7.67 3.45
N LEU A 28 -2.34 -7.22 3.23
CA LEU A 28 -1.52 -7.64 2.09
C LEU A 28 -1.31 -9.16 2.08
N LYS A 29 -1.07 -9.76 3.25
CA LYS A 29 -0.95 -11.22 3.39
C LYS A 29 -2.26 -11.95 3.08
N LYS A 30 -3.41 -11.40 3.52
CA LYS A 30 -4.74 -11.97 3.25
C LYS A 30 -5.12 -11.88 1.76
N LEU A 31 -4.64 -10.85 1.08
CA LEU A 31 -4.83 -10.63 -0.36
C LEU A 31 -3.78 -11.37 -1.21
N GLU A 32 -2.91 -12.17 -0.59
CA GLU A 32 -1.81 -12.89 -1.25
C GLU A 32 -0.86 -12.00 -2.07
N LEU A 33 -0.82 -10.70 -1.73
CA LEU A 33 0.02 -9.72 -2.39
C LEU A 33 1.43 -9.73 -1.79
N ASN A 34 2.31 -10.51 -2.41
CA ASN A 34 3.73 -10.58 -2.06
C ASN A 34 4.51 -9.45 -2.72
N PHE A 35 4.64 -8.33 -2.01
CA PHE A 35 5.52 -7.24 -2.41
C PHE A 35 6.93 -7.39 -1.82
N PRO A 36 7.97 -6.88 -2.50
CA PRO A 36 9.32 -6.82 -1.94
C PRO A 36 9.36 -5.99 -0.65
N GLN A 37 10.30 -6.31 0.23
CA GLN A 37 10.59 -5.47 1.39
C GLN A 37 11.29 -4.19 0.91
N GLY A 38 10.76 -3.01 1.27
CA GLY A 38 11.35 -1.73 0.90
C GLY A 38 10.33 -0.73 0.32
N ARG A 39 10.81 0.11 -0.61
CA ARG A 39 9.98 1.07 -1.36
C ARG A 39 9.16 0.33 -2.42
N LEU A 40 7.88 0.64 -2.48
CA LEU A 40 6.95 0.11 -3.45
C LEU A 40 6.89 1.04 -4.65
N ASN A 41 6.84 0.44 -5.84
CA ASN A 41 6.69 1.17 -7.08
C ASN A 41 5.26 1.74 -7.18
N PRO A 42 5.04 2.85 -7.88
CA PRO A 42 3.71 3.46 -8.02
C PRO A 42 2.62 2.48 -8.48
N LYS A 43 2.96 1.53 -9.36
CA LYS A 43 2.03 0.46 -9.79
C LYS A 43 1.57 -0.43 -8.63
N GLN A 44 2.48 -0.80 -7.75
CA GLN A 44 2.17 -1.63 -6.57
C GLN A 44 1.35 -0.83 -5.56
N VAL A 45 1.66 0.46 -5.40
CA VAL A 45 0.90 1.36 -4.53
C VAL A 45 -0.56 1.46 -5.00
N ILE A 46 -0.79 1.62 -6.31
CA ILE A 46 -2.15 1.63 -6.89
C ILE A 46 -2.87 0.30 -6.61
N GLN A 47 -2.21 -0.84 -6.86
CA GLN A 47 -2.80 -2.16 -6.55
C GLN A 47 -3.21 -2.30 -5.08
N ILE A 48 -2.43 -1.73 -4.17
CA ILE A 48 -2.75 -1.74 -2.74
C ILE A 48 -3.99 -0.88 -2.46
N TYR A 49 -4.08 0.33 -3.02
CA TYR A 49 -5.26 1.19 -2.80
C TYR A 49 -6.52 0.59 -3.40
N GLU A 50 -6.44 0.01 -4.60
CA GLU A 50 -7.55 -0.71 -5.25
C GLU A 50 -8.00 -1.90 -4.39
N ALA A 51 -7.05 -2.73 -3.94
CA ALA A 51 -7.38 -3.91 -3.13
C ALA A 51 -7.90 -3.56 -1.72
N LEU A 52 -7.60 -2.36 -1.22
CA LEU A 52 -8.14 -1.83 0.03
C LEU A 52 -9.47 -1.06 -0.16
N GLY A 53 -9.90 -0.80 -1.39
CA GLY A 53 -11.14 -0.07 -1.68
C GLY A 53 -11.07 1.42 -1.33
N VAL A 54 -9.89 2.03 -1.43
CA VAL A 54 -9.63 3.45 -1.09
C VAL A 54 -9.66 4.36 -2.34
N VAL A 55 -9.98 3.79 -3.52
CA VAL A 55 -10.10 4.48 -4.82
C VAL A 55 -11.56 4.60 -5.22
#